data_AF-A0A818L3J8-F1
#
_entry.id   AF-A0A818L3J8-F1
#
_cell.length_a   1.000
_cell.length_b   1.000
_cell.length_c   1.000
_cell.angle_alpha   90.00
_cell.angle_beta   90.00
_cell.angle_gamma   90.00
#
_symmetry.space_group_name_H-M   'P 1'
#
loop_
_entity.id
_entity.type
_entity.pdbx_description
1 polymer ?
#
loop_
_entity_poly.entity_id
_entity_poly.type
_entity_poly.pdbx_seq_one_letter_code
_entity_poly.pdbx_strand_id
1 'polypeptide(L)'
;MSTSMHERRQAINLKCMHRLIVISIFLSILYGIPFLVFYYIQPLSGTNTTTCRPNDNNGPFSKYVIYVSLPVIDGFIPIFIMSVAGFIAFRKVRTMTKRKVHIIRLRLEQQLTAMVLMKILGVCITIIPFLIVYIIQYIISWRSNDSIVQEQLRLVYRVFTILFFINYAVSQQYIIIFFRFMELIFSFNLG
;
A
#
# COMPACT_ATOMS: atom_id res chain seq x y z
N MET A 1 -24.12 -6.23 37.12
CA MET A 1 -24.74 -6.98 36.00
C MET A 1 -24.29 -6.51 34.61
N SER A 2 -23.50 -5.43 34.46
CA SER A 2 -23.00 -4.92 33.17
C SER A 2 -21.67 -5.54 32.68
N THR A 3 -20.94 -6.27 33.54
CA THR A 3 -19.64 -6.88 33.24
C THR A 3 -19.75 -8.06 32.27
N SER A 4 -20.78 -8.91 32.42
CA SER A 4 -20.97 -10.11 31.58
C SER A 4 -21.27 -9.80 30.10
N MET A 5 -21.90 -8.66 29.80
CA MET A 5 -22.17 -8.25 28.40
C MET A 5 -20.91 -7.73 27.70
N HIS A 6 -20.01 -7.05 28.41
CA HIS A 6 -18.74 -6.59 27.85
C HIS A 6 -17.78 -7.75 27.57
N GLU A 7 -17.67 -8.71 28.49
CA GLU A 7 -16.85 -9.92 28.32
C GLU A 7 -17.35 -10.78 27.15
N ARG A 8 -18.68 -10.98 27.04
CA ARG A 8 -19.27 -11.71 25.90
C ARG A 8 -19.02 -11.01 24.56
N ARG A 9 -19.08 -9.67 24.50
CA ARG A 9 -18.77 -8.92 23.28
C ARG A 9 -17.29 -9.03 22.87
N GLN A 10 -16.37 -9.00 23.84
CA GLN A 10 -14.94 -9.20 23.57
C GLN A 10 -14.64 -10.61 23.07
N ALA A 11 -15.25 -11.64 23.68
CA ALA A 11 -15.06 -13.03 23.26
C ALA A 11 -15.63 -13.31 21.86
N ILE A 12 -16.78 -12.73 21.50
CA ILE A 12 -17.36 -12.84 20.16
C ILE A 12 -16.47 -12.13 19.12
N ASN A 13 -15.93 -10.96 19.47
CA ASN A 13 -15.01 -10.23 18.60
C ASN A 13 -13.70 -11.00 18.37
N LEU A 14 -13.14 -11.66 19.39
CA LEU A 14 -11.90 -12.42 19.25
C LEU A 14 -12.08 -13.63 18.32
N LYS A 15 -13.19 -14.39 18.48
CA LYS A 15 -13.52 -15.51 17.59
C LYS A 15 -13.75 -15.05 16.15
N CYS A 16 -14.40 -13.90 15.97
CA CYS A 16 -14.61 -13.29 14.66
C CYS A 16 -13.29 -12.86 14.02
N MET A 17 -12.41 -12.17 14.76
CA MET A 17 -11.09 -11.79 14.27
C MET A 17 -10.26 -13.01 13.86
N HIS A 18 -10.27 -14.08 14.67
CA HIS A 18 -9.54 -15.29 14.33
C HIS A 18 -10.03 -15.91 13.02
N ARG A 19 -11.36 -15.98 12.81
CA ARG A 19 -11.93 -16.43 11.53
C ARG A 19 -11.53 -15.54 10.36
N LEU A 20 -11.55 -14.21 10.53
CA LEU A 20 -11.14 -13.26 9.48
C LEU A 20 -9.66 -13.39 9.12
N ILE A 21 -8.78 -13.61 10.11
CA ILE A 21 -7.36 -13.84 9.88
C ILE A 21 -7.16 -15.13 9.08
N VAL A 22 -7.82 -16.22 9.47
CA VAL A 22 -7.73 -17.50 8.75
C VAL A 22 -8.21 -17.35 7.30
N ILE A 23 -9.37 -16.71 7.09
CA ILE A 23 -9.89 -16.43 5.73
C ILE A 23 -8.90 -15.58 4.92
N SER A 24 -8.31 -14.55 5.52
CA SER A 24 -7.31 -13.68 4.87
C SER A 24 -6.05 -14.45 4.45
N ILE A 25 -5.57 -15.38 5.29
CA ILE A 25 -4.44 -16.25 4.96
C ILE A 25 -4.80 -17.15 3.78
N PHE A 26 -5.97 -17.80 3.80
CA PHE A 26 -6.41 -18.64 2.68
C PHE A 26 -6.55 -17.85 1.37
N LEU A 27 -7.13 -16.65 1.41
CA LEU A 27 -7.25 -15.78 0.25
C LEU A 27 -5.87 -15.34 -0.27
N SER A 28 -4.95 -15.02 0.63
CA SER A 28 -3.56 -14.66 0.27
C SER A 28 -2.83 -15.81 -0.43
N ILE A 29 -2.98 -17.05 0.08
CA ILE A 29 -2.39 -18.24 -0.55
C ILE A 29 -3.01 -18.45 -1.93
N LEU A 30 -4.34 -18.40 -2.03
CA LEU A 30 -5.06 -18.59 -3.30
C LEU A 30 -4.64 -17.55 -4.34
N TYR A 31 -4.49 -16.29 -3.93
CA TYR A 31 -4.01 -15.20 -4.77
C TYR A 31 -2.55 -15.38 -5.21
N GLY A 32 -1.71 -16.02 -4.40
CA GLY A 32 -0.30 -16.31 -4.72
C GLY A 32 -0.08 -17.46 -5.71
N ILE A 33 -1.05 -18.38 -5.86
CA ILE A 33 -0.90 -19.55 -6.75
C ILE A 33 -0.62 -19.15 -8.21
N PRO A 34 -1.37 -18.22 -8.84
CA PRO A 34 -1.05 -17.77 -10.20
C PRO A 34 0.38 -17.23 -10.33
N PHE A 35 0.87 -16.49 -9.35
CA PHE A 35 2.24 -15.98 -9.36
C PHE A 35 3.28 -17.11 -9.35
N LEU A 36 3.05 -18.19 -8.60
CA LEU A 36 3.93 -19.36 -8.58
C LEU A 36 3.96 -20.12 -9.92
N VAL A 37 2.83 -20.17 -10.64
CA VAL A 37 2.72 -20.94 -11.89
C VAL A 37 3.26 -20.18 -13.11
N PHE A 38 3.09 -18.86 -13.13
CA PHE A 38 3.39 -18.05 -14.32
C PHE A 38 4.70 -17.28 -14.26
N TYR A 39 5.38 -17.19 -13.11
CA TYR A 39 6.72 -16.59 -13.01
C TYR A 39 7.83 -17.61 -13.26
N TYR A 40 8.79 -17.24 -14.10
CA TYR A 40 9.95 -18.07 -14.43
C TYR A 40 11.24 -17.24 -14.39
N ILE A 41 12.35 -17.94 -14.18
CA ILE A 41 13.68 -17.35 -14.29
C ILE A 41 14.02 -17.26 -15.77
N GLN A 42 14.18 -16.04 -16.28
CA GLN A 42 14.55 -15.79 -17.68
C GLN A 42 15.86 -15.00 -17.75
N PRO A 43 16.76 -15.33 -18.69
CA PRO A 43 17.95 -14.53 -18.95
C PRO A 43 17.54 -13.16 -19.49
N LEU A 44 18.16 -12.10 -18.99
CA LEU A 44 17.89 -10.74 -19.44
C LEU A 44 18.63 -10.53 -20.77
N SER A 45 17.90 -10.16 -21.83
CA SER A 45 18.49 -9.97 -23.16
C SER A 45 19.65 -8.98 -23.13
N GLY A 46 20.84 -9.44 -23.55
CA GLY A 46 22.06 -8.63 -23.61
C GLY A 46 22.91 -8.61 -22.34
N THR A 47 22.55 -9.35 -21.28
CA THR A 47 23.37 -9.49 -20.07
C THR A 47 23.43 -10.93 -19.57
N ASN A 48 24.50 -11.30 -18.87
CA ASN A 48 24.62 -12.60 -18.18
C ASN A 48 23.81 -12.68 -16.87
N THR A 49 22.80 -11.82 -16.72
CA THR A 49 21.99 -11.73 -15.50
C THR A 49 20.61 -12.32 -15.74
N THR A 50 20.16 -13.16 -14.81
CA THR A 50 18.82 -13.74 -14.84
C THR A 50 17.87 -12.92 -13.99
N THR A 51 16.65 -12.70 -14.48
CA THR A 51 15.60 -12.01 -13.72
C THR A 51 14.34 -12.86 -13.65
N CYS A 52 13.59 -12.76 -12.56
CA CYS A 52 12.31 -13.45 -12.41
C CYS A 52 11.21 -12.58 -13.01
N ARG A 53 10.56 -13.07 -14.08
CA ARG A 53 9.52 -12.34 -14.81
C ARG A 53 8.38 -13.28 -15.21
N PRO A 54 7.18 -12.75 -15.48
CA PRO A 54 6.13 -13.52 -16.11
C PRO A 54 6.64 -14.19 -17.38
N ASN A 55 6.27 -15.46 -17.60
CA ASN A 55 6.73 -16.24 -18.76
C ASN A 55 6.48 -15.49 -20.09
N ASP A 56 5.36 -14.79 -20.15
CA ASP A 56 4.92 -14.03 -21.31
C ASP A 56 4.88 -12.54 -20.97
N ASN A 57 5.93 -11.82 -21.37
CA ASN A 57 6.07 -10.37 -21.16
C ASN A 57 4.87 -9.58 -21.71
N ASN A 58 4.09 -10.11 -22.67
CA ASN A 58 2.89 -9.49 -23.23
C ASN A 58 1.62 -10.36 -23.10
N GLY A 59 1.70 -11.38 -22.24
CA GLY A 59 0.66 -12.37 -22.12
C GLY A 59 -0.58 -11.88 -21.38
N PRO A 60 -1.65 -12.68 -21.39
CA PRO A 60 -2.84 -12.40 -20.62
C PRO A 60 -2.51 -12.23 -19.12
N PHE A 61 -1.56 -13.01 -18.60
CA PHE A 61 -1.15 -12.91 -17.20
C PHE A 61 -0.37 -11.62 -16.89
N SER A 62 0.56 -11.19 -17.75
CA SER A 62 1.27 -9.91 -17.57
C SER A 62 0.28 -8.73 -17.56
N LYS A 63 -0.67 -8.71 -18.50
CA LYS A 63 -1.75 -7.70 -18.54
C LYS A 63 -2.63 -7.76 -17.29
N TYR A 64 -2.98 -8.95 -16.82
CA TYR A 64 -3.72 -9.09 -15.56
C TYR A 64 -2.94 -8.50 -14.37
N VAL A 65 -1.65 -8.79 -14.26
CA VAL A 65 -0.79 -8.26 -13.19
C VAL A 65 -0.80 -6.73 -13.19
N ILE A 66 -0.62 -6.14 -14.36
CA ILE A 66 -0.39 -4.69 -14.50
C ILE A 66 -1.68 -3.87 -14.45
N TYR A 67 -2.77 -4.36 -15.04
CA TYR A 67 -4.02 -3.61 -15.15
C TYR A 67 -5.05 -3.95 -14.08
N VAL A 68 -4.94 -5.12 -13.43
CA VAL A 68 -5.94 -5.59 -12.46
C VAL A 68 -5.32 -5.81 -11.10
N SER A 69 -4.35 -6.70 -10.99
CA SER A 69 -3.79 -7.10 -9.70
C SER A 69 -3.14 -5.94 -8.96
N LEU A 70 -2.13 -5.29 -9.53
CA LEU A 70 -1.46 -4.15 -8.89
C LEU A 70 -2.37 -2.95 -8.61
N PRO A 71 -3.08 -2.38 -9.61
CA PRO A 71 -3.85 -1.17 -9.37
C PRO A 71 -5.14 -1.45 -8.59
N VAL A 72 -5.86 -2.54 -8.88
CA VAL A 72 -7.19 -2.78 -8.28
C VAL A 72 -7.07 -3.54 -6.97
N ILE A 73 -6.36 -4.68 -6.97
CA ILE A 73 -6.28 -5.57 -5.81
C ILE A 73 -5.33 -5.01 -4.76
N ASP A 74 -4.13 -4.58 -5.15
CA ASP A 74 -3.13 -4.09 -4.19
C ASP A 74 -3.24 -2.58 -3.93
N GLY A 75 -3.84 -1.82 -4.85
CA GLY A 75 -4.04 -0.37 -4.73
C GLY A 75 -5.42 0.03 -4.23
N PHE A 76 -6.41 0.02 -5.13
CA PHE A 76 -7.73 0.61 -4.89
C PHE A 76 -8.52 -0.06 -3.78
N ILE A 77 -8.58 -1.40 -3.74
CA ILE A 77 -9.37 -2.12 -2.75
C ILE A 77 -8.90 -1.82 -1.31
N PRO A 78 -7.59 -1.94 -0.97
CA PRO A 78 -7.09 -1.61 0.36
C PRO A 78 -7.34 -0.15 0.73
N ILE A 79 -7.09 0.79 -0.18
CA ILE A 79 -7.31 2.23 0.06
C ILE A 79 -8.80 2.51 0.32
N PHE A 80 -9.68 1.88 -0.46
CA PHE A 80 -11.13 2.03 -0.31
C PHE A 80 -11.60 1.49 1.05
N ILE A 81 -11.19 0.27 1.42
CA ILE A 81 -11.52 -0.33 2.71
C ILE A 81 -11.01 0.53 3.86
N MET A 82 -9.75 0.99 3.79
CA MET A 82 -9.17 1.87 4.81
C MET A 82 -9.92 3.20 4.91
N SER A 83 -10.31 3.79 3.78
CA SER A 83 -11.05 5.06 3.73
C SER A 83 -12.45 4.92 4.35
N VAL A 84 -13.19 3.87 4.01
CA VAL A 84 -14.51 3.58 4.59
C VAL A 84 -14.38 3.33 6.09
N ALA A 85 -13.41 2.50 6.52
CA ALA A 85 -13.17 2.22 7.93
C ALA A 85 -12.76 3.48 8.72
N GLY A 86 -11.88 4.31 8.16
CA GLY A 86 -11.45 5.58 8.73
C GLY A 86 -12.61 6.58 8.85
N PHE A 87 -13.47 6.66 7.83
CA PHE A 87 -14.66 7.51 7.87
C PHE A 87 -15.68 7.07 8.92
N ILE A 88 -15.92 5.76 9.05
CA ILE A 88 -16.79 5.21 10.10
C ILE A 88 -16.22 5.51 11.48
N ALA A 89 -14.91 5.34 11.68
CA ALA A 89 -14.22 5.68 12.93
C ALA A 89 -14.38 7.17 13.26
N PHE A 90 -14.16 8.06 12.28
CA PHE A 90 -14.32 9.50 12.44
C PHE A 90 -15.75 9.90 12.84
N ARG A 91 -16.77 9.34 12.18
CA ARG A 91 -18.18 9.60 12.55
C ARG A 91 -18.50 9.12 13.96
N LYS A 92 -17.95 7.98 14.38
CA LYS A 92 -18.14 7.46 15.75
C LYS A 92 -17.51 8.40 16.78
N VAL A 93 -16.26 8.83 16.59
CA VAL A 93 -15.59 9.76 17.51
C VAL A 93 -16.37 11.08 17.60
N ARG A 94 -16.79 11.65 16.46
CA ARG A 94 -17.58 12.90 16.45
C ARG A 94 -18.91 12.76 17.20
N THR A 95 -19.55 11.60 17.12
CA THR A 95 -20.80 11.31 17.85
C THR A 95 -20.54 11.11 19.34
N MET A 96 -19.41 10.51 19.72
CA MET A 96 -18.99 10.37 21.12
C MET A 96 -18.64 11.71 21.76
N THR A 97 -18.01 12.65 21.04
CA THR A 97 -17.75 14.02 21.54
C THR A 97 -19.04 14.74 21.98
N LYS A 98 -20.16 14.45 21.31
CA LYS A 98 -21.48 15.05 21.64
C LYS A 98 -22.09 14.45 22.91
N ARG A 99 -21.66 13.27 23.36
CA ARG A 99 -22.07 12.66 24.63
C ARG A 99 -20.98 13.00 25.67
N LYS A 100 -21.36 13.27 26.92
CA LYS A 100 -20.42 13.58 28.01
C LYS A 100 -19.55 12.37 28.36
N VAL A 101 -18.54 12.07 27.53
CA VAL A 101 -17.53 11.04 27.76
C VAL A 101 -16.32 11.67 28.44
N HIS A 102 -15.62 10.91 29.28
CA HIS A 102 -14.39 11.37 29.94
C HIS A 102 -13.37 11.95 28.96
N ILE A 103 -12.88 13.15 29.27
CA ILE A 103 -11.99 13.98 28.43
C ILE A 103 -10.74 13.22 27.99
N ILE A 104 -10.16 12.40 28.87
CA ILE A 104 -8.93 11.63 28.60
C ILE A 104 -9.17 10.60 27.48
N ARG A 105 -10.27 9.84 27.55
CA ARG A 105 -10.60 8.82 26.54
C ARG A 105 -10.91 9.45 25.19
N LEU A 106 -11.53 10.63 25.20
CA LEU A 106 -11.83 11.36 23.97
C LEU A 106 -10.55 11.81 23.24
N ARG A 107 -9.55 12.34 23.97
CA ARG A 107 -8.27 12.75 23.37
C ARG A 107 -7.54 11.60 22.72
N LEU A 108 -7.50 10.43 23.36
CA LEU A 108 -6.85 9.24 22.80
C LEU A 108 -7.53 8.77 21.50
N GLU A 109 -8.86 8.70 21.48
CA GLU A 109 -9.64 8.32 20.29
C GLU A 109 -9.48 9.33 19.14
N GLN A 110 -9.43 10.63 19.46
CA GLN A 110 -9.15 11.68 18.48
C GLN A 110 -7.75 11.55 17.88
N GLN A 111 -6.73 11.32 18.72
CA GLN A 111 -5.36 11.13 18.27
C GLN A 111 -5.22 9.89 17.37
N LEU A 112 -5.84 8.77 17.76
CA LEU A 112 -5.85 7.54 16.96
C LEU A 112 -6.52 7.76 15.60
N THR A 113 -7.66 8.46 15.59
CA THR A 113 -8.39 8.75 14.34
C THR A 113 -7.60 9.70 13.44
N ALA A 114 -6.95 10.72 14.01
CA ALA A 114 -6.07 11.62 13.26
C ALA A 114 -4.86 10.88 12.66
N MET A 115 -4.25 9.96 13.42
CA MET A 115 -3.17 9.09 12.94
C MET A 115 -3.61 8.22 11.75
N VAL A 116 -4.79 7.60 11.85
CA VAL A 116 -5.35 6.77 10.76
C VAL A 116 -5.65 7.62 9.51
N LEU A 117 -6.22 8.81 9.67
CA LEU A 117 -6.50 9.70 8.54
C LEU A 117 -5.22 10.14 7.83
N MET A 118 -4.18 10.52 8.59
CA MET A 118 -2.87 10.86 8.04
C MET A 118 -2.24 9.67 7.31
N LYS A 119 -2.42 8.45 7.82
CA LYS A 119 -1.99 7.23 7.12
C LYS A 119 -2.70 7.05 5.80
N ILE A 120 -4.02 7.20 5.75
CA ILE A 120 -4.79 7.06 4.50
C ILE A 120 -4.31 8.09 3.47
N LEU A 121 -4.13 9.35 3.88
CA LEU A 121 -3.63 10.40 2.99
C LEU A 121 -2.22 10.09 2.48
N GLY A 122 -1.31 9.68 3.36
CA GLY A 122 0.04 9.30 2.96
C GLY A 122 0.07 8.12 1.99
N VAL A 123 -0.79 7.12 2.22
CA VAL A 123 -0.97 5.98 1.31
C VAL A 123 -1.45 6.45 -0.05
N CYS A 124 -2.46 7.32 -0.14
CA CYS A 124 -2.91 7.88 -1.41
C CYS A 124 -1.78 8.63 -2.15
N ILE A 125 -1.04 9.48 -1.45
CA ILE A 125 0.04 10.30 -2.03
C ILE A 125 1.21 9.44 -2.53
N THR A 126 1.43 8.25 -1.98
CA THR A 126 2.58 7.38 -2.35
C THR A 126 2.20 6.27 -3.32
N ILE A 127 1.05 5.62 -3.13
CA ILE A 127 0.60 4.50 -3.98
C ILE A 127 0.16 5.00 -5.36
N ILE A 128 -0.60 6.09 -5.44
CA ILE A 128 -1.10 6.61 -6.72
C ILE A 128 0.04 6.94 -7.69
N PRO A 129 1.06 7.74 -7.33
CA PRO A 129 2.14 8.04 -8.26
C PRO A 129 3.03 6.83 -8.55
N PHE A 130 3.20 5.91 -7.59
CA PHE A 130 3.88 4.64 -7.85
C PHE A 130 3.17 3.84 -8.95
N LEU A 131 1.84 3.68 -8.87
CA LEU A 131 1.06 2.96 -9.88
C LEU A 131 1.15 3.63 -11.26
N ILE A 132 1.08 4.97 -11.30
CA ILE A 132 1.21 5.72 -12.55
C ILE A 132 2.59 5.47 -13.19
N VAL A 133 3.67 5.63 -12.42
CA VAL A 133 5.04 5.42 -12.92
C VAL A 133 5.24 3.97 -13.37
N TYR A 134 4.71 3.00 -12.62
CA TYR A 134 4.80 1.59 -12.97
C TYR A 134 4.13 1.28 -14.32
N ILE A 135 2.91 1.80 -14.54
CA ILE A 135 2.18 1.62 -15.81
C ILE A 135 2.93 2.30 -16.96
N ILE A 136 3.42 3.53 -16.76
CA ILE A 136 4.19 4.24 -17.79
C ILE A 136 5.47 3.47 -18.13
N GLN A 137 6.20 2.98 -17.14
CA GLN A 137 7.42 2.19 -17.35
C GLN A 137 7.13 0.94 -18.18
N TYR A 138 6.03 0.24 -17.89
CA TYR A 138 5.63 -0.93 -18.65
C TYR A 138 5.27 -0.60 -20.12
N ILE A 139 4.52 0.48 -20.35
CA ILE A 139 4.14 0.89 -21.71
C ILE A 139 5.39 1.30 -22.52
N ILE A 140 6.31 2.04 -21.90
CA ILE A 140 7.51 2.54 -22.59
C ILE A 140 8.54 1.43 -22.82
N SER A 141 8.74 0.52 -21.86
CA SER A 141 9.68 -0.60 -22.03
C SER A 141 9.29 -1.52 -23.19
N TRP A 142 8.00 -1.60 -23.50
CA TRP A 142 7.49 -2.31 -24.67
C TRP A 142 7.64 -1.52 -25.98
N ARG A 143 7.45 -0.20 -25.95
CA ARG A 143 7.33 0.62 -27.17
C ARG A 143 8.63 1.27 -27.63
N SER A 144 9.58 1.53 -26.72
CA SER A 144 10.79 2.30 -27.01
C SER A 144 12.05 1.45 -26.85
N ASN A 145 12.91 1.48 -27.87
CA ASN A 145 14.26 0.90 -27.82
C ASN A 145 15.33 1.91 -27.33
N ASP A 146 14.93 3.14 -26.97
CA ASP A 146 15.88 4.14 -26.49
C ASP A 146 16.34 3.79 -25.07
N SER A 147 17.61 3.38 -24.95
CA SER A 147 18.22 2.97 -23.69
C SER A 147 18.29 4.11 -22.67
N ILE A 148 18.41 5.36 -23.09
CA ILE A 148 18.55 6.51 -22.17
C ILE A 148 17.21 6.75 -21.45
N VAL A 149 16.12 6.76 -22.21
CA VAL A 149 14.76 6.93 -21.67
C VAL A 149 14.42 5.79 -20.71
N GLN A 150 14.80 4.55 -21.03
CA GLN A 150 14.55 3.40 -20.15
C GLN A 150 15.28 3.49 -18.81
N GLU A 151 16.54 3.93 -18.79
CA GLU A 151 17.29 4.08 -17.53
C GLU A 151 16.76 5.23 -16.67
N GLN A 152 16.35 6.35 -17.28
CA GLN A 152 15.68 7.45 -16.57
C GLN A 152 14.39 6.97 -15.90
N LEU A 153 13.54 6.25 -16.63
CA LEU A 153 12.30 5.68 -16.08
C LEU A 153 12.57 4.66 -14.98
N ARG A 154 13.62 3.84 -15.10
CA ARG A 154 14.00 2.88 -14.08
C ARG A 154 14.44 3.58 -12.78
N LEU A 155 15.14 4.70 -12.88
CA LEU A 155 15.51 5.52 -11.73
C LEU A 155 14.26 6.09 -11.04
N VAL A 156 13.35 6.69 -11.80
CA VAL A 156 12.08 7.23 -11.27
C VAL A 156 11.27 6.13 -10.58
N TYR A 157 11.13 4.97 -11.21
CA TYR A 157 10.45 3.81 -10.62
C TYR A 157 11.07 3.37 -9.29
N ARG A 158 12.41 3.32 -9.18
CA ARG A 158 13.08 2.96 -7.93
C ARG A 158 12.80 3.96 -6.81
N VAL A 159 12.80 5.27 -7.11
CA VAL A 159 12.46 6.31 -6.12
C VAL A 159 11.04 6.12 -5.59
N PHE A 160 10.06 5.91 -6.47
CA PHE A 160 8.68 5.67 -6.05
C PHE A 160 8.48 4.34 -5.34
N THR A 161 9.25 3.31 -5.69
CA THR A 161 9.25 2.03 -4.98
C THR A 161 9.76 2.19 -3.55
N ILE A 162 10.82 2.98 -3.34
CA ILE A 162 11.34 3.29 -2.00
C ILE A 162 10.30 4.06 -1.19
N LEU A 163 9.69 5.10 -1.78
CA LEU A 163 8.61 5.86 -1.15
C LEU A 163 7.42 4.98 -0.75
N PHE A 164 7.04 4.03 -1.61
CA PHE A 164 6.02 3.04 -1.34
C PHE A 164 6.38 2.19 -0.12
N PHE A 165 7.59 1.61 -0.06
CA PHE A 165 8.02 0.80 1.08
C PHE A 165 8.16 1.60 2.38
N ILE A 166 8.63 2.85 2.32
CA ILE A 166 8.66 3.74 3.48
C ILE A 166 7.25 3.97 4.02
N ASN A 167 6.22 3.99 3.15
CA ASN A 167 4.85 4.05 3.64
C ASN A 167 4.52 2.85 4.53
N TYR A 168 4.96 1.64 4.23
CA TYR A 168 4.69 0.47 5.07
C TYR A 168 5.43 0.48 6.41
N ALA A 169 6.42 1.36 6.61
CA ALA A 169 7.07 1.50 7.90
C ALA A 169 6.07 1.90 9.00
N VAL A 170 6.19 1.26 10.15
CA VAL A 170 5.26 1.38 11.30
C VAL A 170 5.25 2.82 11.85
N SER A 171 6.33 3.57 11.72
CA SER A 171 6.43 4.96 12.17
C SER A 171 6.32 5.95 11.01
N GLN A 172 5.33 6.83 11.06
CA GLN A 172 5.17 7.92 10.08
C GLN A 172 6.28 8.97 10.14
N GLN A 173 7.11 8.96 11.18
CA GLN A 173 8.25 9.87 11.31
C GLN A 173 9.27 9.66 10.18
N TYR A 174 9.40 8.44 9.66
CA TYR A 174 10.31 8.14 8.56
C TYR A 174 9.90 8.81 7.24
N ILE A 175 8.60 9.01 6.98
CA ILE A 175 8.10 9.73 5.80
C ILE A 175 8.53 11.20 5.87
N ILE A 176 8.34 11.84 7.04
CA ILE A 176 8.68 13.26 7.25
C ILE A 176 10.20 13.47 7.13
N ILE A 177 10.99 12.56 7.72
CA ILE A 177 12.46 12.60 7.63
C ILE A 177 12.92 12.42 6.18
N PHE A 178 12.31 11.49 5.43
CA PHE A 178 12.65 11.26 4.02
C PHE A 178 12.34 12.49 3.15
N PHE A 179 11.16 13.11 3.32
CA PHE A 179 10.81 14.32 2.58
C PHE A 179 11.76 15.48 2.88
N ARG A 180 12.11 15.70 4.16
CA ARG A 180 13.10 16.72 4.54
C ARG A 180 14.49 16.44 3.97
N PHE A 181 14.90 15.18 3.92
CA PHE A 181 16.17 14.78 3.34
C PHE A 181 16.22 15.02 1.82
N MET A 182 15.13 14.71 1.10
CA MET A 182 15.02 15.01 -0.33
C MET A 182 15.01 16.52 -0.60
N GLU A 183 14.31 17.31 0.21
CA GLU A 183 14.35 18.78 0.16
C GLU A 183 15.78 19.31 0.30
N LEU A 184 16.54 18.73 1.24
CA LEU A 184 17.92 19.12 1.52
C LEU A 184 18.86 18.78 0.35
N ILE A 185 18.70 17.61 -0.28
CA ILE A 185 19.43 17.24 -1.50
C ILE A 185 19.10 18.17 -2.66
N PHE A 186 17.83 18.51 -2.85
CA PHE A 186 17.42 19.43 -3.93
C PHE A 186 17.96 20.84 -3.69
N SER A 187 17.98 21.32 -2.44
CA SER A 187 18.56 22.63 -2.09
C SER A 187 20.08 22.68 -2.31
N PHE A 188 20.79 21.56 -2.17
CA PHE A 188 22.24 21.47 -2.40
C PHE A 188 22.65 21.40 -3.87
N ASN A 189 21.74 21.00 -4.78
CA ASN A 189 22.00 20.93 -6.22
C ASN A 189 21.64 22.23 -6.99
N LEU A 190 21.06 23.22 -6.30
CA LEU A 190 20.59 24.48 -6.88
C LEU A 190 21.41 25.72 -6.44
N GLY A 191 22.49 25.52 -5.68
CA GLY A 191 23.47 26.56 -5.30
C GLY A 191 24.86 26.20 -5.78
#